data_AF-A0A6L9QQ15-F1
#
_entry.id   AF-A0A6L9QQ15-F1
#
_cell.length_a   1.000
_cell.length_b   1.000
_cell.length_c   1.000
_cell.angle_alpha   90.00
_cell.angle_beta   90.00
_cell.angle_gamma   90.00
#
_symmetry.space_group_name_H-M   'P 1'
#
loop_
_entity.id
_entity.type
_entity.pdbx_description
1 polymer ?
#
loop_
_entity_poly.entity_id
_entity_poly.type
_entity_poly.pdbx_seq_one_letter_code
_entity_poly.pdbx_strand_id
1 'polypeptide(L)'
;MTDYTPVPGAAGNDDETAQLAVNLYEHVRQLNYATAGPPSLTLPSTAYTILGNLSAATYGLDQLLDQINRFFLRELQADRLGHDEGEDLTDVLSRHGQALADARRHTQALCATLSEAQSAINAVHSRPGRRREASPTTRGETHKDDAGVAAAAHDFPRPITDPTLLARPPVGERHSPIHFPRRTNIPEA
;
A
#
# COMPACT_ATOMS: atom_id res chain seq x y z
N MET A 1 -18.41 21.04 20.28
CA MET A 1 -17.75 22.07 19.46
C MET A 1 -16.64 21.34 18.73
N THR A 2 -16.96 20.86 17.53
CA THR A 2 -16.13 19.98 16.72
C THR A 2 -14.98 20.78 16.15
N ASP A 3 -13.75 20.39 16.46
CA ASP A 3 -12.55 20.89 15.81
C ASP A 3 -12.61 20.51 14.33
N TYR A 4 -13.11 21.43 13.51
CA TYR A 4 -12.97 21.39 12.08
C TYR A 4 -11.52 21.73 11.76
N THR A 5 -10.67 20.72 11.66
CA THR A 5 -9.37 20.87 11.02
C THR A 5 -9.66 21.20 9.56
N PRO A 6 -9.33 22.41 9.07
CA PRO A 6 -9.48 22.71 7.67
C PRO A 6 -8.61 21.71 6.91
N VAL A 7 -9.20 20.96 6.00
CA VAL A 7 -8.43 20.40 4.88
C VAL A 7 -7.67 21.60 4.29
N PRO A 8 -6.36 21.55 4.02
CA PRO A 8 -5.68 22.63 3.33
C PRO A 8 -6.15 22.66 1.88
N GLY A 9 -7.37 23.14 1.67
CA GLY A 9 -7.83 23.77 0.45
C GLY A 9 -7.51 25.24 0.59
N ALA A 10 -6.30 25.62 0.23
CA ALA A 10 -5.96 27.00 -0.04
C ALA A 10 -5.05 26.98 -1.25
N ALA A 11 -5.55 27.57 -2.35
CA ALA A 11 -4.80 27.76 -3.56
C ALA A 11 -3.46 28.42 -3.23
N GLY A 12 -2.39 27.64 -3.29
CA GLY A 12 -1.06 28.20 -3.40
C GLY A 12 -0.96 28.90 -4.75
N ASN A 13 -0.19 29.97 -4.81
CA ASN A 13 0.18 30.57 -6.09
C ASN A 13 0.90 29.54 -7.00
N ASP A 14 1.13 29.89 -8.26
CA ASP A 14 1.74 28.97 -9.23
C ASP A 14 3.12 28.45 -8.75
N ASP A 15 3.88 29.26 -8.01
CA ASP A 15 5.18 28.88 -7.45
C ASP A 15 5.03 27.79 -6.38
N GLU A 16 4.07 27.93 -5.47
CA GLU A 16 3.77 26.91 -4.46
C GLU A 16 3.29 25.61 -5.11
N THR A 17 2.48 25.71 -6.17
CA THR A 17 2.03 24.55 -6.94
C THR A 17 3.19 23.86 -7.65
N ALA A 18 4.11 24.61 -8.26
CA ALA A 18 5.32 24.08 -8.87
C ALA A 18 6.25 23.43 -7.83
N GLN A 19 6.34 24.00 -6.63
CA GLN A 19 7.13 23.44 -5.53
C GLN A 19 6.61 22.07 -5.09
N LEU A 20 5.31 21.80 -5.17
CA LEU A 20 4.77 20.46 -4.92
C LEU A 20 5.29 19.42 -5.92
N ALA A 21 5.46 19.79 -7.19
CA ALA A 21 6.04 18.90 -8.20
C ALA A 21 7.54 18.62 -7.94
N VAL A 22 8.29 19.65 -7.51
CA VAL A 22 9.69 19.49 -7.05
C VAL A 22 9.76 18.54 -5.86
N ASN A 23 8.89 18.73 -4.88
CA ASN A 23 8.83 17.87 -3.71
C ASN A 23 8.52 16.42 -4.11
N LEU A 24 7.58 16.18 -5.03
CA LEU A 24 7.29 14.83 -5.53
C LEU A 24 8.55 14.15 -6.08
N TYR A 25 9.31 14.83 -6.95
CA TYR A 25 10.57 14.32 -7.47
C TYR A 25 11.57 13.96 -6.35
N GLU A 26 11.73 14.84 -5.37
CA GLU A 26 12.64 14.61 -4.25
C GLU A 26 12.21 13.42 -3.36
N HIS A 27 10.92 13.24 -3.12
CA HIS A 27 10.43 12.09 -2.36
C HIS A 27 10.67 10.77 -3.11
N VAL A 28 10.50 10.73 -4.43
CA VAL A 28 10.84 9.56 -5.25
C VAL A 28 12.35 9.28 -5.18
N ARG A 29 13.18 10.32 -5.26
CA ARG A 29 14.63 10.19 -5.14
C ARG A 29 15.03 9.63 -3.76
N GLN A 30 14.45 10.15 -2.69
CA GLN A 30 14.68 9.66 -1.33
C GLN A 30 14.24 8.20 -1.16
N LEU A 31 13.09 7.82 -1.72
CA LEU A 31 12.60 6.45 -1.71
C LEU A 31 13.55 5.50 -2.44
N ASN A 32 14.10 5.91 -3.59
CA ASN A 32 15.10 5.15 -4.31
C ASN A 32 16.38 4.96 -3.48
N TYR A 33 16.86 6.00 -2.80
CA TYR A 33 18.01 5.87 -1.91
C TYR A 33 17.75 4.94 -0.71
N ALA A 34 16.60 5.09 -0.06
CA ALA A 34 16.22 4.27 1.10
C ALA A 34 16.06 2.78 0.76
N THR A 35 15.79 2.46 -0.51
CA THR A 35 15.62 1.07 -0.97
C THR A 35 16.88 0.46 -1.59
N ALA A 36 17.90 1.25 -1.92
CA ALA A 36 19.10 0.80 -2.65
C ALA A 36 20.25 0.24 -1.77
N GLY A 37 20.31 0.53 -0.46
CA GLY A 37 21.50 0.23 0.38
C GLY A 37 21.21 -0.40 1.75
N PRO A 38 22.12 -1.23 2.32
CA PRO A 38 21.89 -1.90 3.61
C PRO A 38 21.80 -0.96 4.83
N PRO A 39 20.94 -1.27 5.83
CA PRO A 39 19.84 -2.22 5.76
C PRO A 39 18.68 -1.57 4.98
N SER A 40 18.44 -2.05 3.76
CA SER A 40 17.37 -1.55 2.88
C SER A 40 16.02 -2.06 3.39
N LEU A 41 15.12 -2.50 2.51
CA LEU A 41 13.85 -3.10 2.91
C LEU A 41 14.09 -4.30 3.84
N THR A 42 13.68 -4.16 5.11
CA THR A 42 13.86 -5.19 6.15
C THR A 42 12.63 -6.09 6.30
N LEU A 43 11.45 -5.61 5.87
CA LEU A 43 10.17 -6.31 6.02
C LEU A 43 9.39 -6.31 4.70
N PRO A 44 8.79 -7.44 4.29
CA PRO A 44 7.87 -7.49 3.16
C PRO A 44 6.67 -6.53 3.30
N SER A 45 6.21 -6.28 4.53
CA SER A 45 5.14 -5.31 4.80
C SER A 45 5.52 -3.89 4.36
N THR A 46 6.79 -3.49 4.49
CA THR A 46 7.26 -2.19 4.00
C THR A 46 7.17 -2.12 2.48
N ALA A 47 7.55 -3.18 1.76
CA ALA A 47 7.40 -3.23 0.31
C ALA A 47 5.92 -3.18 -0.12
N TYR A 48 5.04 -3.91 0.58
CA TYR A 48 3.60 -3.85 0.37
C TYR A 48 3.05 -2.42 0.52
N THR A 49 3.44 -1.71 1.58
CA THR A 49 3.04 -0.32 1.80
C THR A 49 3.57 0.61 0.71
N ILE A 50 4.83 0.45 0.29
CA ILE A 50 5.41 1.26 -0.78
C ILE A 50 4.64 1.07 -2.09
N LEU A 51 4.35 -0.18 -2.49
CA LEU A 51 3.61 -0.48 -3.71
C LEU A 51 2.20 0.12 -3.70
N GLY A 52 1.49 0.03 -2.57
CA GLY A 52 0.17 0.64 -2.42
C GLY A 52 0.19 2.16 -2.55
N ASN A 53 1.15 2.83 -1.89
CA ASN A 53 1.30 4.28 -1.98
C ASN A 53 1.71 4.74 -3.39
N LEU A 54 2.60 4.01 -4.07
CA LEU A 54 2.97 4.31 -5.45
C LEU A 54 1.80 4.13 -6.41
N SER A 55 0.96 3.11 -6.21
CA SER A 55 -0.28 2.93 -6.97
C SER A 55 -1.22 4.13 -6.80
N ALA A 56 -1.49 4.54 -5.55
CA ALA A 56 -2.32 5.69 -5.24
C ALA A 56 -1.75 7.01 -5.82
N ALA A 57 -0.44 7.22 -5.72
CA ALA A 57 0.23 8.38 -6.30
C ALA A 57 0.10 8.40 -7.83
N THR A 58 0.23 7.24 -8.48
CA THR A 58 0.10 7.11 -9.93
C THR A 58 -1.34 7.38 -10.41
N TYR A 59 -2.33 6.96 -9.63
CA TYR A 59 -3.72 7.34 -9.87
C TYR A 59 -3.92 8.87 -9.77
N GLY A 60 -3.32 9.51 -8.76
CA GLY A 60 -3.33 10.97 -8.63
C GLY A 60 -2.62 11.69 -9.79
N LEU A 61 -1.56 11.09 -10.36
CA LEU A 61 -0.88 11.64 -11.54
C LEU A 61 -1.78 11.66 -12.78
N ASP A 62 -2.61 10.63 -13.02
CA ASP A 62 -3.59 10.65 -14.12
C ASP A 62 -4.53 11.88 -14.00
N GLN A 63 -5.03 12.13 -12.79
CA GLN A 63 -5.89 13.27 -12.51
C GLN A 63 -5.18 14.61 -12.72
N LEU A 64 -3.94 14.74 -12.24
CA LEU A 64 -3.13 15.95 -12.39
C LEU A 64 -2.86 16.27 -13.88
N LEU A 65 -2.52 15.26 -14.69
CA LEU A 65 -2.28 15.43 -16.12
C LEU A 65 -3.54 15.89 -16.85
N ASP A 66 -4.71 15.34 -16.50
CA ASP A 66 -5.99 15.79 -17.04
C ASP A 66 -6.32 17.24 -16.65
N GLN A 67 -6.00 17.64 -15.41
CA GLN A 67 -6.18 19.02 -14.95
C GLN A 67 -5.30 20.02 -15.73
N ILE A 68 -4.04 19.68 -15.99
CA ILE A 68 -3.13 20.50 -16.81
C ILE A 68 -3.65 20.64 -18.24
N ASN A 69 -4.09 19.54 -18.86
CA ASN A 69 -4.67 19.59 -20.21
C ASN A 69 -5.91 20.51 -20.26
N ARG A 70 -6.81 20.37 -19.28
CA ARG A 70 -8.01 21.22 -19.16
C ARG A 70 -7.67 22.69 -18.92
N PHE A 71 -6.59 22.98 -18.21
CA PHE A 71 -6.11 24.35 -18.05
C PHE A 71 -5.78 24.97 -19.41
N PHE A 72 -4.91 24.34 -20.20
CA PHE A 72 -4.53 24.88 -21.51
C PHE A 72 -5.72 25.03 -22.48
N LEU A 73 -6.65 24.07 -22.48
CA LEU A 73 -7.87 24.18 -23.30
C LEU A 73 -8.73 25.38 -22.89
N ARG A 74 -8.85 25.67 -21.59
CA ARG A 74 -9.58 26.85 -21.10
C ARG A 74 -8.87 28.15 -21.44
N GLU A 75 -7.54 28.19 -21.31
CA GLU A 75 -6.74 29.38 -21.65
C GLU A 75 -6.80 29.66 -23.16
N LEU A 76 -6.76 28.63 -24.01
CA LEU A 76 -6.92 28.75 -25.46
C LEU A 76 -8.31 29.30 -25.82
N GLN A 77 -9.38 28.74 -25.24
CA GLN A 77 -10.75 29.19 -25.49
C GLN A 77 -11.00 30.63 -25.07
N ALA A 78 -10.21 31.13 -24.12
CA ALA A 78 -10.30 32.49 -23.63
C ALA A 78 -9.31 33.46 -24.31
N ASP A 79 -8.61 33.01 -25.35
CA ASP A 79 -7.64 33.81 -26.11
C ASP A 79 -6.55 34.43 -25.22
N ARG A 80 -6.12 33.69 -24.18
CA ARG A 80 -5.07 34.13 -23.23
C ARG A 80 -3.70 33.54 -23.50
N LEU A 81 -3.58 32.70 -24.53
CA LEU A 81 -2.34 32.04 -24.90
C LEU A 81 -1.74 32.70 -26.14
N GLY A 82 -0.42 32.88 -26.12
CA GLY A 82 0.37 33.31 -27.27
C GLY A 82 1.45 32.27 -27.58
N HIS A 83 2.04 32.37 -28.76
CA HIS A 83 3.17 31.54 -29.15
C HIS A 83 4.24 32.39 -29.84
N ASP A 84 5.46 32.37 -29.29
CA ASP A 84 6.52 33.32 -29.65
C ASP A 84 7.29 32.91 -30.93
N GLU A 85 7.25 31.63 -31.32
CA GLU A 85 8.06 31.09 -32.42
C GLU A 85 7.31 31.04 -33.78
N GLY A 86 6.12 31.63 -33.85
CA GLY A 86 5.33 31.74 -35.08
C GLY A 86 4.67 30.46 -35.58
N GLU A 87 4.79 29.35 -34.85
CA GLU A 87 3.98 28.14 -35.07
C GLU A 87 2.50 28.40 -34.73
N ASP A 88 1.59 27.67 -35.38
CA ASP A 88 0.18 27.70 -35.00
C ASP A 88 0.01 27.09 -33.60
N LEU A 89 -0.47 27.91 -32.68
CA LEU A 89 -0.75 27.53 -31.30
C LEU A 89 -1.71 26.33 -31.21
N THR A 90 -2.63 26.20 -32.16
CA THR A 90 -3.58 25.07 -32.21
C THR A 90 -2.84 23.75 -32.42
N ASP A 91 -1.86 23.73 -33.33
CA ASP A 91 -1.06 22.54 -33.62
C ASP A 91 -0.13 22.18 -32.45
N VAL A 92 0.45 23.18 -31.78
CA VAL A 92 1.24 23.00 -30.56
C VAL A 92 0.40 22.33 -29.46
N LEU A 93 -0.78 22.89 -29.18
CA LEU A 93 -1.67 22.37 -28.13
C LEU A 93 -2.28 21.02 -28.48
N SER A 94 -2.50 20.73 -29.76
CA SER A 94 -2.95 19.41 -30.22
C SER A 94 -1.90 18.33 -29.92
N ARG A 95 -0.62 18.58 -30.26
CA ARG A 95 0.49 17.66 -29.93
C ARG A 95 0.69 17.52 -28.43
N HIS A 96 0.60 18.62 -27.68
CA HIS A 96 0.66 18.61 -26.22
C HIS A 96 -0.45 17.74 -25.60
N GLY A 97 -1.70 17.94 -26.03
CA GLY A 97 -2.86 17.18 -25.57
C GLY A 97 -2.72 15.68 -25.87
N GLN A 98 -2.18 15.32 -27.04
CA GLN A 98 -1.89 13.93 -27.38
C GLN A 98 -0.82 13.33 -26.46
N ALA A 99 0.27 14.05 -26.18
CA ALA A 99 1.31 13.58 -25.26
C ALA A 99 0.78 13.39 -23.83
N LEU A 100 -0.08 14.27 -23.35
CA LEU A 100 -0.73 14.11 -22.04
C LEU A 100 -1.70 12.93 -22.03
N ALA A 101 -2.48 12.72 -23.09
CA ALA A 101 -3.36 11.55 -23.22
C ALA A 101 -2.55 10.24 -23.19
N ASP A 102 -1.40 10.21 -23.85
CA ASP A 102 -0.51 9.05 -23.83
C ASP A 102 0.08 8.82 -22.43
N ALA A 103 0.57 9.86 -21.78
CA ALA A 103 1.07 9.80 -20.40
C ALA A 103 0.01 9.26 -19.43
N ARG A 104 -1.26 9.69 -19.57
CA ARG A 104 -2.38 9.20 -18.76
C ARG A 104 -2.66 7.71 -18.96
N ARG A 105 -2.58 7.20 -20.20
CA ARG A 105 -2.70 5.76 -20.45
C ARG A 105 -1.56 5.00 -19.76
N HIS A 106 -0.35 5.54 -19.77
CA HIS A 106 0.78 4.94 -19.07
C HIS A 106 0.63 4.96 -17.54
N THR A 107 0.14 6.04 -16.95
CA THR A 107 -0.12 6.09 -15.50
C THR A 107 -1.21 5.10 -15.10
N GLN A 108 -2.29 4.97 -15.87
CA GLN A 108 -3.32 3.97 -15.61
C GLN A 108 -2.78 2.53 -15.65
N ALA A 109 -1.96 2.20 -16.66
CA ALA A 109 -1.30 0.90 -16.75
C ALA A 109 -0.33 0.65 -15.59
N LEU A 110 0.43 1.68 -15.18
CA LEU A 110 1.35 1.59 -14.05
C LEU A 110 0.59 1.42 -12.72
N CYS A 111 -0.51 2.13 -12.51
CA CYS A 111 -1.38 1.98 -11.34
C CYS A 111 -1.91 0.54 -11.23
N ALA A 112 -2.38 -0.04 -12.35
CA ALA A 112 -2.87 -1.41 -12.38
C ALA A 112 -1.77 -2.42 -12.02
N THR A 113 -0.60 -2.31 -12.66
CA THR A 113 0.53 -3.22 -12.43
C THR A 113 1.13 -3.10 -11.03
N LEU A 114 1.19 -1.90 -10.43
CA LEU A 114 1.61 -1.71 -9.04
C LEU A 114 0.61 -2.33 -8.05
N SER A 115 -0.69 -2.19 -8.31
CA SER A 115 -1.73 -2.81 -7.48
C SER A 115 -1.70 -4.33 -7.55
N GLU A 116 -1.41 -4.89 -8.73
CA GLU A 116 -1.19 -6.32 -8.92
C GLU A 116 0.05 -6.80 -8.16
N ALA A 117 1.18 -6.08 -8.27
CA ALA A 117 2.40 -6.40 -7.52
C ALA A 117 2.17 -6.36 -6.00
N GLN A 118 1.45 -5.34 -5.51
CA GLN A 118 1.05 -5.25 -4.10
C GLN A 118 0.19 -6.46 -3.68
N SER A 119 -0.76 -6.86 -4.52
CA SER A 119 -1.63 -8.01 -4.25
C SER A 119 -0.85 -9.32 -4.21
N ALA A 120 0.10 -9.49 -5.13
CA ALA A 120 0.94 -10.69 -5.24
C ALA A 120 1.85 -10.89 -4.02
N ILE A 121 2.37 -9.81 -3.42
CA ILE A 121 3.25 -9.90 -2.24
C ILE A 121 2.49 -10.06 -0.92
N ASN A 122 1.15 -9.98 -0.91
CA ASN A 122 0.33 -10.03 0.31
C ASN A 122 0.54 -11.32 1.14
N ALA A 123 0.86 -12.44 0.51
CA ALA A 123 1.13 -13.70 1.20
C ALA A 123 2.58 -13.85 1.70
N VAL A 124 3.47 -12.90 1.38
CA VAL A 124 4.90 -12.97 1.72
C VAL A 124 5.12 -12.43 3.13
N HIS A 125 5.67 -13.26 4.01
CA HIS A 125 5.99 -12.90 5.39
C HIS A 125 7.45 -13.22 5.73
N SER A 126 8.05 -12.41 6.61
CA SER A 126 9.39 -12.69 7.12
C SER A 126 9.38 -14.00 7.93
N ARG A 127 10.39 -14.84 7.71
CA ARG A 127 10.68 -15.94 8.65
C ARG A 127 11.57 -15.38 9.76
N PRO A 128 11.33 -15.73 11.04
CA PRO A 128 12.30 -15.41 12.08
C PRO A 128 13.62 -16.01 11.62
N GLY A 129 14.62 -15.14 11.41
CA GLY A 129 15.93 -15.57 10.95
C GLY A 129 16.40 -16.67 11.87
N ARG A 130 16.79 -17.83 11.31
CA ARG A 130 17.59 -18.80 12.04
C ARG A 130 18.81 -18.00 12.45
N ARG A 131 18.82 -17.50 13.70
CA ARG A 131 19.97 -16.84 14.30
C ARG A 131 21.12 -17.76 13.91
N ARG A 132 22.02 -17.27 13.05
CA ARG A 132 23.27 -17.96 12.79
C ARG A 132 23.87 -18.09 14.18
N GLU A 133 23.73 -19.27 14.76
CA GLU A 133 24.39 -19.62 16.00
C GLU A 133 25.83 -19.28 15.70
N ALA A 134 26.28 -18.18 16.31
CA ALA A 134 27.68 -17.87 16.33
C ALA A 134 28.31 -19.16 16.85
N SER A 135 29.07 -19.84 16.00
CA SER A 135 29.86 -20.99 16.42
C SER A 135 30.56 -20.54 17.71
N PRO A 136 30.39 -21.24 18.83
CA PRO A 136 31.10 -20.90 20.05
C PRO A 136 32.57 -21.21 19.81
N THR A 137 33.28 -20.27 19.20
CA THR A 137 34.73 -20.18 19.31
C THR A 137 35.04 -19.63 20.68
N THR A 138 34.87 -20.48 21.69
CA THR A 138 35.63 -20.37 22.93
C THR A 138 35.93 -21.77 23.41
N ARG A 139 37.14 -22.22 23.04
CA ARG A 139 37.88 -23.25 23.75
C ARG A 139 37.89 -22.87 25.24
N GLY A 140 37.17 -23.64 26.05
CA GLY A 140 37.11 -23.52 27.50
C GLY A 140 36.71 -24.87 28.06
N GLU A 141 37.59 -25.43 28.88
CA GLU A 141 37.58 -26.79 29.37
C GLU A 141 36.39 -27.10 30.30
N THR A 142 35.88 -28.34 30.19
CA THR A 142 35.31 -29.19 31.26
C THR A 142 34.47 -28.55 32.38
N HIS A 143 33.17 -28.88 32.43
CA HIS A 143 32.57 -29.48 33.65
C HIS A 143 31.23 -30.17 33.37
N LYS A 144 31.08 -31.41 33.87
CA LYS A 144 29.82 -32.12 34.09
C LYS A 144 28.85 -31.28 34.92
N ASP A 145 27.58 -31.21 34.52
CA ASP A 145 26.43 -31.65 35.35
C ASP A 145 25.08 -31.43 34.63
N ASP A 146 24.58 -32.51 34.03
CA ASP A 146 23.20 -32.67 33.52
C ASP A 146 22.21 -32.93 34.68
N ALA A 147 22.22 -32.07 35.70
CA ALA A 147 21.33 -32.20 36.86
C ALA A 147 20.23 -31.11 36.90
N GLY A 148 20.38 -30.01 36.14
CA GLY A 148 19.46 -28.86 36.21
C GLY A 148 18.23 -28.92 35.29
N VAL A 149 18.27 -29.71 34.21
CA VAL A 149 17.21 -29.73 33.18
C VAL A 149 16.03 -30.64 33.58
N ALA A 150 16.27 -31.68 34.39
CA ALA A 150 15.23 -32.60 34.85
C ALA A 150 14.37 -32.03 35.99
N ALA A 151 14.88 -31.08 36.79
CA ALA A 151 14.15 -30.51 37.92
C ALA A 151 13.10 -29.47 37.52
N ALA A 152 13.28 -28.77 36.38
CA ALA A 152 12.36 -27.73 35.92
C ALA A 152 11.14 -28.28 35.13
N ALA A 153 11.16 -29.55 34.73
CA ALA A 153 10.06 -30.18 33.99
C ALA A 153 8.80 -30.42 34.84
N HIS A 154 8.92 -30.38 36.18
CA HIS A 154 7.81 -30.63 37.10
C HIS A 154 7.04 -29.39 37.54
N ASP A 155 7.48 -28.19 37.16
CA ASP A 155 6.91 -26.91 37.63
C ASP A 155 6.10 -26.16 36.56
N PHE A 156 5.83 -26.81 35.42
CA PHE A 156 4.95 -26.26 34.38
C PHE A 156 3.49 -26.69 34.60
N PRO A 157 2.51 -25.76 34.50
CA PRO A 157 1.10 -26.13 34.47
C PRO A 157 0.80 -27.05 33.29
N ARG A 158 -0.05 -28.08 33.52
CA ARG A 158 -0.37 -29.11 32.52
C ARG A 158 -0.91 -28.49 31.21
N PRO A 159 -0.52 -29.02 30.04
CA PRO A 159 -1.03 -28.55 28.75
C PRO A 159 -2.55 -28.77 28.64
N ILE A 160 -3.23 -27.82 27.97
CA ILE A 160 -4.70 -27.73 27.78
C ILE A 160 -5.32 -28.96 27.06
N THR A 161 -4.50 -29.90 26.59
CA THR A 161 -4.93 -31.15 25.94
C THR A 161 -5.27 -32.28 26.92
N ASP A 162 -5.39 -32.01 28.23
CA ASP A 162 -5.88 -32.99 29.22
C ASP A 162 -7.37 -33.32 28.96
N PRO A 163 -7.72 -34.55 28.54
CA PRO A 163 -9.08 -34.93 28.18
C PRO A 163 -10.05 -35.00 29.38
N THR A 164 -9.56 -34.78 30.60
CA THR A 164 -10.37 -34.77 31.83
C THR A 164 -11.06 -33.43 32.13
N LEU A 165 -10.77 -32.35 31.37
CA LEU A 165 -11.41 -31.04 31.51
C LEU A 165 -12.59 -30.78 30.55
N LEU A 166 -12.91 -31.73 29.66
CA LEU A 166 -14.07 -31.62 28.77
C LEU A 166 -15.32 -32.17 29.46
N ALA A 167 -16.04 -31.29 30.15
CA ALA A 167 -17.41 -31.56 30.56
C ALA A 167 -18.27 -31.87 29.32
N ARG A 168 -18.92 -33.03 29.34
CA ARG A 168 -19.88 -33.48 28.33
C ARG A 168 -21.06 -32.49 28.26
N PRO A 169 -21.43 -31.95 27.09
CA PRO A 169 -22.59 -31.07 26.99
C PRO A 169 -23.89 -31.88 27.26
N PRO A 170 -24.88 -31.29 27.96
CA PRO A 170 -26.17 -31.94 28.16
C PRO A 170 -26.93 -32.13 26.84
N VAL A 171 -27.60 -33.27 26.75
CA VAL A 171 -28.45 -33.68 25.63
C VAL A 171 -29.83 -33.02 25.76
N GLY A 172 -30.33 -32.41 24.67
CA GLY A 172 -31.67 -31.84 24.53
C GLY A 172 -31.61 -30.30 24.43
N GLU A 173 -32.17 -29.62 23.44
CA GLU A 173 -33.42 -29.85 22.72
C GLU A 173 -33.29 -29.51 21.22
N ARG A 174 -34.02 -30.27 20.39
CA ARG A 174 -34.26 -29.98 18.98
C ARG A 174 -35.10 -28.69 18.90
N HIS A 175 -34.65 -27.66 18.18
CA HIS A 175 -35.57 -26.70 17.56
C HIS A 175 -35.09 -26.33 16.15
N SER A 176 -36.08 -26.21 15.27
CA SER A 176 -36.06 -26.36 13.81
C SER A 176 -35.31 -25.27 13.04
N PRO A 177 -34.89 -25.56 11.78
CA PRO A 177 -34.22 -24.60 10.91
C PRO A 177 -35.17 -23.48 10.47
N ILE A 178 -34.67 -22.25 10.57
CA ILE A 178 -35.31 -20.99 10.17
C ILE A 178 -35.55 -21.00 8.65
N HIS A 179 -36.80 -20.87 8.25
CA HIS A 179 -37.27 -20.77 6.88
C HIS A 179 -37.10 -19.33 6.37
N PHE A 180 -36.24 -19.11 5.39
CA PHE A 180 -36.14 -17.83 4.67
C PHE A 180 -37.14 -17.81 3.51
N PRO A 181 -38.09 -16.86 3.43
CA PRO A 181 -38.92 -16.72 2.24
C PRO A 181 -38.14 -16.05 1.10
N ARG A 182 -38.04 -16.79 -0.01
CA ARG A 182 -37.51 -16.41 -1.31
C ARG A 182 -38.35 -15.28 -1.91
N ARG A 183 -37.76 -14.08 -2.06
CA ARG A 183 -38.37 -12.97 -2.80
C ARG A 183 -38.46 -13.34 -4.28
N THR A 184 -39.68 -13.39 -4.80
CA THR A 184 -40.02 -13.61 -6.21
C THR A 184 -39.88 -12.31 -7.02
N ASN A 185 -39.29 -12.43 -8.20
CA ASN A 185 -39.22 -11.39 -9.24
C ASN A 185 -40.62 -10.93 -9.66
N ILE A 186 -40.77 -9.62 -9.85
CA ILE A 186 -41.90 -8.98 -10.52
C ILE A 186 -41.48 -8.76 -11.98
N PRO A 187 -42.27 -9.18 -13.00
CA PRO A 187 -42.13 -8.67 -14.36
C PRO A 187 -43.00 -7.43 -14.53
N GLU A 188 -42.43 -6.34 -15.03
CA GLU A 188 -43.18 -5.19 -15.55
C GLU A 188 -43.85 -5.57 -16.88
N ALA A 189 -45.07 -5.06 -17.05
CA ALA A 189 -45.87 -5.09 -18.27
C ALA A 189 -46.01 -3.65 -18.79
#